data_AF-A0AA46THY6-F1
#
_entry.id   AF-A0AA46THY6-F1
#
_cell.length_a   1.000
_cell.length_b   1.000
_cell.length_c   1.000
_cell.angle_alpha   90.00
_cell.angle_beta   90.00
_cell.angle_gamma   90.00
#
_symmetry.space_group_name_H-M   'P 1'
#
loop_
_entity.id
_entity.type
_entity.pdbx_description
1 polymer ?
#
loop_
_entity_poly.entity_id
_entity_poly.type
_entity_poly.pdbx_seq_one_letter_code
_entity_poly.pdbx_strand_id
1 'polypeptide(L)'
;MELAKPDKLEDLVRKALRRGQRCSSDPICGHRVPEGKEEFLHGAACHFCLFLSETSCERTNRFLDRRMLLGVVDDPKVSTPGLLESLVEVH
;
A
#
# COMPACT_ATOMS: atom_id res chain seq x y z
N MET A 1 -13.31 1.95 22.50
CA MET A 1 -13.86 1.59 21.17
C MET A 1 -14.27 2.85 20.38
N GLU A 2 -13.52 3.96 20.45
CA GLU A 2 -13.93 5.21 19.80
C GLU A 2 -13.66 5.21 18.29
N LEU A 3 -12.49 4.71 17.88
CA LEU A 3 -12.08 4.64 16.47
C LEU A 3 -12.83 3.57 15.67
N ALA A 4 -13.52 2.65 16.36
CA ALA A 4 -14.30 1.59 15.73
C ALA A 4 -15.72 2.04 15.35
N LYS A 5 -16.13 3.27 15.70
CA LYS A 5 -17.41 3.84 15.26
C LYS A 5 -17.41 3.96 13.72
N PRO A 6 -18.49 3.58 13.02
CA PRO A 6 -18.52 3.51 11.55
C PRO A 6 -17.97 4.75 10.85
N ASP A 7 -18.46 5.94 11.20
CA ASP A 7 -18.02 7.20 10.57
C ASP A 7 -16.53 7.49 10.78
N LYS A 8 -16.00 7.14 11.97
CA LYS A 8 -14.59 7.34 12.29
C LYS A 8 -13.71 6.33 11.56
N LEU A 9 -14.16 5.08 11.49
CA LEU A 9 -13.44 4.03 10.77
C LEU A 9 -13.40 4.32 9.27
N GLU A 10 -14.50 4.76 8.67
CA GLU A 10 -14.54 5.15 7.26
C GLU A 10 -13.53 6.26 6.96
N ASP A 11 -13.53 7.33 7.76
CA ASP A 11 -12.57 8.44 7.63
C ASP A 11 -11.12 7.97 7.74
N LEU A 12 -10.83 7.07 8.68
CA LEU A 12 -9.49 6.51 8.89
C LEU A 12 -9.04 5.67 7.70
N VAL A 13 -9.91 4.81 7.18
CA VAL A 13 -9.62 3.96 6.02
C VAL A 13 -9.37 4.84 4.79
N ARG A 14 -10.23 5.84 4.53
CA ARG A 14 -10.02 6.77 3.40
C ARG A 14 -8.72 7.55 3.51
N LYS A 15 -8.35 8.01 4.72
CA LYS A 15 -7.06 8.68 4.97
C LYS A 15 -5.88 7.73 4.75
N ALA A 16 -6.00 6.47 5.18
CA ALA A 16 -4.97 5.45 4.97
C ALA A 16 -4.77 5.15 3.47
N LEU A 17 -5.86 5.00 2.72
CA LEU A 17 -5.80 4.81 1.26
C LEU A 17 -5.16 6.01 0.54
N ARG A 18 -5.56 7.24 0.85
CA ARG A 18 -4.89 8.45 0.31
C ARG A 18 -3.40 8.49 0.64
N ARG A 19 -3.01 8.15 1.87
CA ARG A 19 -1.61 8.08 2.26
C ARG A 19 -0.86 7.00 1.47
N GLY A 20 -1.50 5.86 1.21
CA GLY A 20 -0.94 4.75 0.43
C GLY A 20 -0.63 5.10 -1.03
N GLN A 21 -1.22 6.16 -1.60
CA GLN A 21 -0.96 6.58 -2.98
C GLN A 21 0.48 7.04 -3.21
N ARG A 22 1.18 7.52 -2.16
CA ARG A 22 2.54 8.05 -2.29
C ARG A 22 3.48 7.47 -1.25
N CYS A 23 4.74 7.32 -1.63
CA CYS A 23 5.83 6.93 -0.74
C CYS A 23 6.98 7.93 -0.89
N SER A 24 7.63 8.29 0.21
CA SER A 24 8.83 9.15 0.17
C SER A 24 10.00 8.53 -0.59
N SER A 25 9.96 7.20 -0.81
CA SER A 25 10.95 6.48 -1.62
C SER A 25 10.50 6.23 -3.06
N ASP A 26 9.43 6.87 -3.53
CA ASP A 26 9.13 6.88 -4.96
C ASP A 26 10.20 7.69 -5.72
N PRO A 27 10.60 7.25 -6.94
CA PRO A 27 10.00 6.17 -7.75
C PRO A 27 10.50 4.76 -7.41
N ILE A 28 11.56 4.61 -6.61
CA ILE A 28 12.19 3.30 -6.31
C ILE A 28 11.18 2.31 -5.72
N CYS A 29 10.32 2.78 -4.81
CA CYS A 29 9.30 1.95 -4.17
C CYS A 29 8.20 1.51 -5.17
N GLY A 30 7.56 2.45 -5.86
CA GLY A 30 6.49 2.15 -6.83
C GLY A 30 6.95 1.32 -8.04
N HIS A 31 8.12 1.61 -8.60
CA HIS A 31 8.63 0.99 -9.83
C HIS A 31 9.46 -0.27 -9.60
N ARG A 32 9.48 -0.80 -8.36
CA ARG A 32 10.25 -2.00 -8.06
C ARG A 32 9.75 -3.19 -8.86
N VAL A 33 10.56 -3.69 -9.78
CA VAL A 33 10.36 -4.97 -10.47
C VAL A 33 11.00 -6.05 -9.62
N PRO A 34 10.22 -6.96 -8.98
CA PRO A 34 10.79 -8.01 -8.16
C PRO A 34 11.56 -9.03 -9.02
N GLU A 35 12.81 -9.29 -8.67
CA GLU A 35 13.66 -10.31 -9.28
C GLU A 35 13.95 -11.44 -8.27
N GLY A 36 13.62 -12.67 -8.63
CA GLY A 36 13.78 -13.83 -7.72
C GLY A 36 12.70 -13.90 -6.62
N LYS A 37 12.68 -15.02 -5.88
CA LYS A 37 11.52 -15.40 -5.03
C LYS A 37 11.26 -14.47 -3.84
N GLU A 38 12.30 -13.91 -3.24
CA GLU A 38 12.17 -13.13 -2.00
C GLU A 38 11.72 -11.69 -2.25
N GLU A 39 11.99 -11.14 -3.42
CA GLU A 39 11.65 -9.75 -3.72
C GLU A 39 10.14 -9.53 -3.91
N PHE A 40 9.41 -10.56 -4.33
CA PHE A 40 7.95 -10.54 -4.41
C PHE A 40 7.28 -10.38 -3.03
N LEU A 41 8.00 -10.65 -1.93
CA LEU A 41 7.41 -10.57 -0.59
C LEU A 41 7.15 -9.12 -0.15
N HIS A 42 7.76 -8.12 -0.79
CA HIS A 42 7.62 -6.74 -0.34
C HIS A 42 7.17 -5.76 -1.42
N GLY A 43 6.93 -6.20 -2.66
CA GLY A 43 6.31 -5.39 -3.73
C GLY A 43 6.72 -3.92 -3.75
N ALA A 44 5.73 -3.02 -3.85
CA ALA A 44 5.89 -1.58 -3.60
C ALA A 44 5.59 -1.19 -2.14
N ALA A 45 6.10 -1.96 -1.17
CA ALA A 45 5.99 -1.71 0.26
C ALA A 45 7.36 -1.49 0.90
N CYS A 46 7.43 -0.56 1.86
CA CYS A 46 8.64 -0.29 2.64
C CYS A 46 8.30 0.36 3.99
N HIS A 47 9.35 0.72 4.75
CA HIS A 47 9.27 1.42 6.04
C HIS A 47 8.59 2.78 5.99
N PHE A 48 8.55 3.45 4.83
CA PHE A 48 7.94 4.77 4.70
C PHE A 48 6.42 4.72 4.42
N CYS A 49 5.90 3.60 3.92
CA CYS A 49 4.51 3.51 3.46
C CYS A 49 3.66 2.43 4.14
N LEU A 50 4.16 1.20 4.30
CA LEU A 50 3.32 0.04 4.66
C LEU A 50 3.88 -0.82 5.80
N PHE A 51 5.19 -0.79 6.05
CA PHE A 51 5.73 -1.63 7.12
C PHE A 51 5.32 -1.09 8.48
N LEU A 52 4.89 -1.99 9.35
CA LEU A 52 4.64 -1.74 10.76
C LEU A 52 5.83 -2.21 11.59
N SER A 53 5.84 -1.87 12.88
CA SER A 53 6.76 -2.49 13.85
C SER A 53 6.64 -4.01 13.79
N GLU A 54 7.77 -4.70 13.92
CA GLU A 54 7.83 -6.16 13.77
C GLU A 54 6.89 -6.89 14.75
N THR A 55 6.80 -6.40 15.99
CA THR A 55 5.91 -6.92 17.03
C THR A 55 4.42 -6.72 16.73
N SER A 56 4.09 -5.90 15.74
CA SER A 56 2.71 -5.59 15.34
C SER A 56 2.29 -6.32 14.07
N CYS A 57 3.21 -6.96 13.35
CA CYS A 57 2.91 -7.67 12.11
C CYS A 57 3.23 -9.16 12.26
N GLU A 58 2.19 -9.97 12.33
CA GLU A 58 2.24 -11.43 12.43
C GLU A 58 2.84 -12.11 11.18
N ARG A 59 2.97 -11.38 10.07
CA ARG A 59 3.56 -11.86 8.80
C ARG A 59 4.90 -11.26 8.45
N THR A 60 5.53 -10.51 9.38
CA THR A 60 6.85 -9.89 9.17
C THR A 60 6.89 -8.94 7.96
N ASN A 61 5.82 -8.15 7.78
CA ASN A 61 5.67 -7.22 6.65
C ASN A 61 5.85 -7.85 5.25
N ARG A 62 5.54 -9.15 5.11
CA ARG A 62 5.57 -9.89 3.84
C ARG A 62 4.21 -9.90 3.15
N PHE A 63 4.23 -10.09 1.83
CA PHE A 63 3.10 -10.08 0.91
C PHE A 63 2.35 -8.74 0.88
N LEU A 64 3.11 -7.64 0.97
CA LEU A 64 2.58 -6.27 0.94
C LEU A 64 2.93 -5.59 -0.38
N ASP A 65 1.93 -5.02 -1.04
CA ASP A 65 2.13 -4.22 -2.25
C ASP A 65 1.01 -3.17 -2.37
N ARG A 66 1.35 -1.88 -2.30
CA ARG A 66 0.34 -0.81 -2.43
C ARG A 66 -0.21 -0.67 -3.85
N ARG A 67 0.48 -1.19 -4.87
CA ARG A 67 -0.04 -1.21 -6.26
C ARG A 67 -1.31 -2.04 -6.35
N MET A 68 -1.38 -3.16 -5.63
CA MET A 68 -2.55 -4.02 -5.58
C MET A 68 -3.79 -3.29 -5.06
N LEU A 69 -3.62 -2.34 -4.13
CA LEU A 69 -4.75 -1.60 -3.56
C LEU A 69 -5.13 -0.36 -4.38
N LEU A 70 -4.16 0.32 -5.00
CA LEU A 70 -4.31 1.72 -5.41
C LEU A 70 -3.81 2.06 -6.81
N GLY A 71 -3.24 1.12 -7.59
CA GLY A 71 -2.79 1.43 -8.96
C GLY A 71 -1.73 2.54 -9.02
N VAL A 72 -0.74 2.56 -8.12
CA VAL A 72 0.11 3.74 -7.88
C VAL A 72 1.14 4.09 -8.97
N VAL A 73 1.32 3.26 -10.00
CA VAL A 73 2.28 3.49 -11.09
C VAL A 73 1.71 3.03 -12.44
N ASP A 74 2.03 3.79 -13.49
CA ASP A 74 1.76 3.42 -14.88
C ASP A 74 3.04 2.86 -15.52
N ASP A 75 3.40 1.64 -15.11
CA ASP A 75 4.54 0.90 -15.66
C ASP A 75 4.07 -0.50 -16.10
N PRO A 76 4.11 -0.84 -17.40
CA PRO A 76 3.62 -2.12 -17.90
C PRO A 76 4.25 -3.37 -17.25
N LYS A 77 5.43 -3.24 -16.64
CA LYS A 77 6.10 -4.38 -15.98
C LYS A 77 5.53 -4.70 -14.61
N VAL A 78 4.92 -3.74 -13.94
CA VAL A 78 4.51 -3.84 -12.53
C VAL A 78 3.12 -3.29 -12.24
N SER A 79 2.46 -2.68 -13.22
CA SER A 79 1.11 -2.16 -13.09
C SER A 79 0.15 -3.28 -12.70
N THR A 80 -0.74 -2.96 -11.76
CA THR A 80 -1.77 -3.85 -11.26
C THR A 80 -3.02 -3.00 -11.03
N PRO A 81 -4.21 -3.46 -11.47
CA PRO A 81 -5.45 -2.75 -11.19
C PRO A 81 -5.63 -2.55 -9.68
N GLY A 82 -5.83 -1.30 -9.24
CA GLY A 82 -6.01 -1.01 -7.82
C GLY A 82 -7.37 -1.47 -7.34
N LEU A 83 -7.40 -2.44 -6.42
CA LEU A 83 -8.64 -3.00 -5.87
C LEU A 83 -9.59 -1.94 -5.28
N LEU A 84 -9.02 -0.88 -4.70
CA LEU A 84 -9.72 0.17 -3.97
C LEU A 84 -9.47 1.56 -4.59
N GLU A 85 -8.97 1.62 -5.82
CA GLU A 85 -8.62 2.87 -6.51
C GLU A 85 -9.81 3.84 -6.59
N SER A 86 -11.00 3.30 -6.89
CA SER A 86 -12.27 4.06 -6.94
C SER A 86 -12.70 4.68 -5.61
N LEU A 87 -12.14 4.25 -4.47
CA LEU A 87 -12.44 4.83 -3.16
C LEU A 87 -11.59 6.05 -2.83
N VAL A 88 -10.55 6.31 -3.65
CA VAL A 88 -9.61 7.41 -3.44
C VAL A 88 -9.85 8.55 -4.43
N GLU A 89 -10.43 8.24 -5.60
CA GLU A 89 -11.01 9.23 -6.52
C GLU A 89 -12.38 9.71 -6.00
N VAL A 90 -12.36 10.64 -5.06
CA VAL A 90 -13.55 11.48 -4.77
C VAL A 90 -13.10 12.93 -4.75
N HIS A 91 -13.00 13.52 -5.94
CA HIS A 91 -13.32 14.92 -6.19
C HIS A 91 -14.31 14.97 -7.35
#